data_AF-A0A5N6ICY2-F1
#
_entry.id   AF-A0A5N6ICY2-F1
#
_cell.length_a   1.000
_cell.length_b   1.000
_cell.length_c   1.000
_cell.angle_alpha   90.00
_cell.angle_beta   90.00
_cell.angle_gamma   90.00
#
_symmetry.space_group_name_H-M   'P 1'
#
loop_
_entity.id
_entity.type
_entity.pdbx_description
1 polymer ?
#
loop_
_entity_poly.entity_id
_entity_poly.type
_entity_poly.pdbx_seq_one_letter_code
_entity_poly.pdbx_strand_id
1 'polypeptide(L)'
;MAGTNPTGFDLKEFKAAASPRSVWAKKDPWARYETWRYTGPFSRFNRFKRIFPGFGIASVAFAGYCAYEAVFMKHDDHHGEGHH
;
A
#
# COMPACT_ATOMS: atom_id res chain seq x y z
N MET A 1 23.43 36.11 11.37
CA MET A 1 23.19 34.88 12.15
C MET A 1 22.15 35.19 13.19
N ALA A 2 21.01 34.49 13.22
CA ALA A 2 20.05 34.68 14.32
C ALA A 2 20.74 34.29 15.64
N GLY A 3 20.66 35.14 16.66
CA GLY A 3 21.26 34.88 17.97
C GLY A 3 20.61 33.69 18.67
N THR A 4 21.35 33.02 19.56
CA THR A 4 20.85 31.90 20.37
C THR A 4 19.63 32.33 21.17
N ASN A 5 18.53 31.55 21.13
CA ASN A 5 17.30 31.87 21.83
C ASN A 5 17.53 31.87 23.36
N PRO A 6 17.31 33.00 24.07
CA PRO A 6 17.58 33.11 25.50
C PRO A 6 16.69 32.21 26.38
N THR A 7 15.57 31.71 25.84
CA THR A 7 14.69 30.78 26.58
C THR A 7 15.15 29.33 26.53
N GLY A 8 16.19 29.00 25.74
CA GLY A 8 16.63 27.62 25.49
C GLY A 8 15.63 26.79 24.68
N PHE A 9 14.49 27.37 24.25
CA PHE A 9 13.52 26.71 23.41
C PHE A 9 14.03 26.65 21.96
N ASP A 10 14.17 25.43 21.44
CA ASP A 10 14.45 25.18 20.03
C ASP A 10 13.27 24.45 19.37
N LEU A 11 12.69 25.09 18.34
CA LEU A 11 11.61 24.52 17.55
C LEU A 11 12.03 23.24 16.80
N LYS A 12 13.29 23.15 16.36
CA LYS A 12 13.80 21.95 15.68
C LYS A 12 13.84 20.77 16.63
N GLU A 13 14.35 20.99 17.84
CA GLU A 13 14.40 19.96 18.89
C GLU A 13 12.99 19.54 19.31
N PHE A 14 12.07 20.51 19.49
CA PHE A 14 10.67 20.22 19.77
C PHE A 14 10.02 19.34 18.68
N LYS A 15 10.24 19.66 17.39
CA LYS A 15 9.74 18.85 16.26
C LYS A 15 10.37 17.45 16.23
N ALA A 16 11.67 17.34 16.52
CA ALA A 16 12.36 16.06 16.59
C ALA A 16 11.78 15.19 17.73
N ALA A 17 11.52 15.79 18.89
CA ALA A 17 10.91 15.12 20.03
C ALA A 17 9.45 14.72 19.76
N ALA A 18 8.67 15.54 19.06
CA ALA A 18 7.29 15.25 18.68
C ALA A 18 7.15 14.21 17.54
N SER A 19 8.27 13.79 16.92
CA SER A 19 8.25 12.76 15.89
C SER A 19 7.77 11.42 16.47
N PRO A 20 6.90 10.66 15.78
CA PRO A 20 6.49 9.31 16.19
C PRO A 20 7.67 8.31 16.32
N ARG A 21 8.83 8.66 15.76
CA ARG A 21 10.06 7.84 15.82
C ARG A 21 10.98 8.25 16.96
N SER A 22 10.69 9.33 17.68
CA SER A 22 11.53 9.84 18.76
C SER A 22 11.56 8.87 19.95
N VAL A 23 12.56 9.01 20.82
CA VAL A 23 12.64 8.24 22.06
C VAL A 23 11.46 8.57 23.00
N TRP A 24 10.98 9.81 22.94
CA TRP A 24 9.84 10.28 23.75
C TRP A 24 8.53 9.64 23.30
N ALA A 25 8.28 9.55 21.99
CA ALA A 25 7.09 8.89 21.45
C ALA A 25 7.03 7.40 21.81
N LYS A 26 8.18 6.72 21.92
CA LYS A 26 8.26 5.31 22.34
C LYS A 26 7.96 5.10 23.83
N LYS A 27 8.08 6.15 24.65
CA LYS A 27 7.80 6.13 26.09
C LYS A 27 6.41 6.67 26.42
N ASP A 28 5.52 6.76 25.43
CA ASP A 28 4.16 7.24 25.65
C ASP A 28 3.40 6.34 26.65
N PRO A 29 2.94 6.89 27.79
CA PRO A 29 2.18 6.12 28.78
C PRO A 29 0.82 5.63 28.24
N TRP A 30 0.30 6.22 27.16
CA TRP A 30 -1.00 5.87 26.58
C TRP A 30 -0.92 4.85 25.45
N ALA A 31 0.28 4.42 25.04
CA ALA A 31 0.49 3.55 23.89
C ALA A 31 -0.36 2.26 23.95
N ARG A 32 -0.54 1.68 25.14
CA ARG A 32 -1.38 0.50 25.35
C ARG A 32 -2.86 0.78 25.08
N TYR A 33 -3.36 1.95 25.47
CA TYR A 33 -4.73 2.38 25.24
C TYR A 33 -4.98 2.76 23.79
N GLU A 34 -3.96 3.17 23.03
CA GLU A 34 -4.09 3.48 21.61
C GLU A 34 -3.92 2.24 20.71
N THR A 35 -3.40 1.14 21.24
CA THR A 35 -3.04 -0.06 20.46
C THR A 35 -4.21 -0.65 19.67
N TRP A 36 -5.44 -0.58 20.18
CA TRP A 36 -6.63 -1.10 19.47
C TRP A 36 -6.86 -0.43 18.10
N ARG A 37 -6.43 0.82 17.93
CA ARG A 37 -6.58 1.60 16.68
C ARG A 37 -5.74 1.04 15.53
N TYR A 38 -4.69 0.28 15.85
CA TYR A 38 -3.72 -0.21 14.87
C TYR A 38 -3.58 -1.73 14.86
N THR A 39 -4.40 -2.44 15.64
CA THR A 39 -4.40 -3.91 15.74
C THR A 39 -5.70 -4.49 15.21
N GLY A 40 -5.75 -5.82 15.05
CA GLY A 40 -6.94 -6.52 14.57
C GLY A 40 -7.41 -6.01 13.19
N PRO A 41 -8.71 -5.71 13.00
CA PRO A 41 -9.27 -5.21 11.74
C PRO A 41 -8.62 -3.92 11.21
N PHE A 42 -8.03 -3.10 12.08
CA PHE A 42 -7.45 -1.80 11.72
C PHE A 42 -5.94 -1.86 11.45
N SER A 43 -5.33 -3.04 11.50
CA SER A 43 -3.94 -3.23 11.12
C SER A 43 -3.68 -2.76 9.68
N ARG A 44 -2.42 -2.36 9.40
CA ARG A 44 -2.02 -1.89 8.07
C ARG A 44 -2.37 -2.92 7.00
N PHE A 45 -2.09 -4.19 7.25
CA PHE A 45 -2.42 -5.28 6.32
C PHE A 45 -3.93 -5.40 6.07
N ASN A 46 -4.75 -5.37 7.12
CA ASN A 46 -6.19 -5.52 6.97
C ASN A 46 -6.85 -4.34 6.24
N ARG A 47 -6.26 -3.14 6.33
CA ARG A 47 -6.68 -1.99 5.51
C ARG A 47 -6.44 -2.22 4.01
N PHE A 48 -5.33 -2.88 3.66
CA PHE A 48 -4.97 -3.06 2.25
C PHE A 48 -5.44 -4.38 1.62
N LYS A 49 -5.70 -5.43 2.40
CA LYS A 49 -6.04 -6.75 1.84
C LYS A 49 -7.30 -6.80 0.96
N ARG A 50 -8.14 -5.76 1.02
CA ARG A 50 -9.39 -5.64 0.24
C ARG A 50 -9.34 -4.55 -0.82
N ILE A 51 -8.18 -3.97 -1.15
CA ILE A 51 -8.12 -2.91 -2.17
C ILE A 51 -8.45 -3.40 -3.58
N PHE A 52 -8.24 -4.69 -3.86
CA PHE A 52 -8.55 -5.31 -5.15
C PHE A 52 -9.49 -6.50 -4.98
N PRO A 53 -10.78 -6.25 -4.69
CA PRO A 53 -11.75 -7.33 -4.61
C PRO A 53 -11.88 -8.01 -5.97
N GLY A 54 -11.80 -9.34 -5.99
CA GLY A 54 -11.98 -10.11 -7.23
C GLY A 54 -10.79 -10.14 -8.18
N PHE A 55 -9.64 -9.53 -7.85
CA PHE A 55 -8.47 -9.55 -8.73
C PHE A 55 -8.01 -10.97 -9.09
N GLY A 56 -8.00 -11.89 -8.12
CA GLY A 56 -7.66 -13.30 -8.39
C GLY A 56 -8.63 -13.96 -9.38
N ILE A 57 -9.93 -13.69 -9.27
CA ILE A 57 -10.94 -14.23 -10.19
C ILE A 57 -10.74 -13.64 -11.59
N ALA A 58 -10.53 -12.32 -11.68
CA ALA A 58 -10.30 -11.64 -12.93
C ALA A 58 -9.02 -12.16 -13.63
N SER A 59 -7.93 -12.36 -12.89
CA SER A 59 -6.69 -12.92 -13.46
C SER A 59 -6.88 -14.33 -14.00
N VAL A 60 -7.62 -15.20 -13.28
CA VAL A 60 -7.92 -16.56 -13.74
C VAL A 60 -8.81 -16.54 -14.98
N ALA A 61 -9.88 -15.73 -14.99
CA ALA A 61 -10.76 -15.61 -16.13
C ALA A 61 -10.01 -15.08 -17.37
N PHE A 62 -9.18 -14.06 -17.19
CA PHE A 62 -8.35 -13.50 -18.25
C PHE A 62 -7.36 -14.54 -18.80
N ALA A 63 -6.65 -15.25 -17.92
CA ALA A 63 -5.72 -16.30 -18.36
C ALA A 63 -6.45 -17.44 -19.09
N GLY A 64 -7.64 -17.83 -18.62
CA GLY A 64 -8.48 -18.82 -19.29
C GLY A 64 -8.93 -18.37 -20.68
N TYR A 65 -9.32 -17.10 -20.82
CA TYR A 65 -9.64 -16.50 -22.12
C TYR A 65 -8.42 -16.50 -23.06
N CYS A 66 -7.25 -16.04 -22.60
CA CYS A 66 -6.03 -16.06 -23.42
C CYS A 66 -5.63 -17.48 -23.86
N ALA A 67 -5.79 -18.47 -22.98
CA ALA A 67 -5.54 -19.87 -23.33
C ALA A 67 -6.54 -20.39 -24.35
N TYR A 68 -7.82 -20.06 -24.18
CA TYR A 68 -8.87 -20.40 -25.15
C TYR A 68 -8.60 -19.77 -26.52
N GLU A 69 -8.30 -18.47 -26.57
CA GLU A 69 -7.93 -17.75 -27.77
C GLU A 69 -6.69 -18.39 -28.43
N ALA A 70 -5.67 -18.72 -27.65
CA ALA A 70 -4.42 -19.28 -28.14
C ALA A 70 -4.54 -20.69 -28.72
N VAL A 71 -5.45 -21.52 -28.20
CA VAL A 71 -5.60 -22.93 -28.60
C VAL A 71 -6.73 -23.13 -29.60
N PHE A 72 -7.85 -22.44 -29.44
CA PHE A 72 -9.06 -22.68 -30.22
C PHE A 72 -9.32 -21.60 -31.27
N MET A 73 -9.07 -20.31 -30.98
CA MET A 73 -9.36 -19.24 -31.95
C MET A 73 -8.23 -19.05 -32.97
N LYS A 74 -6.95 -19.20 -32.56
CA LYS A 74 -5.80 -19.14 -33.50
C LYS A 74 -5.74 -20.29 -34.51
N HIS A 75 -6.49 -21.38 -34.30
CA HIS A 75 -6.50 -22.53 -35.20
C HIS A 75 -7.46 -22.35 -36.40
N ASP A 76 -8.36 -21.36 -36.34
CA ASP A 76 -9.39 -21.10 -37.38
C ASP A 76 -9.06 -19.87 -38.28
N ASP A 77 -8.07 -19.03 -37.93
CA ASP A 77 -7.69 -17.82 -38.69
C ASP A 77 -6.63 -18.06 -39.80
N HIS A 78 -6.54 -19.28 -40.34
CA HIS A 78 -5.70 -19.61 -41.51
C HIS A 78 -6.45 -19.51 -42.87
N HIS A 79 -7.49 -18.67 -42.96
CA HIS A 79 -8.14 -18.31 -44.24
C HIS A 79 -8.28 -16.79 -44.39
N GLY A 80 -7.16 -16.08 -44.32
CA GLY A 80 -7.04 -14.68 -44.74
C GLY A 80 -6.16 -14.59 -46.00
N GLU A 81 -6.81 -14.70 -47.15
CA GLU A 81 -6.24 -14.46 -48.47
C GLU A 81 -5.73 -13.01 -48.57
N GLY A 82 -4.41 -12.84 -48.53
CA GLY A 82 -3.71 -11.60 -48.82
C GLY A 82 -3.05 -11.66 -50.19
N HIS A 83 -3.84 -11.51 -51.25
CA HIS A 83 -3.38 -11.15 -52.57
C HIS A 83 -3.66 -9.66 -52.82
N HIS A 84 -2.59 -8.92 -53.16
CA HIS A 84 -2.48 -7.52 -53.62
C HIS A 84 -2.51 -6.40 -52.58
#